data_AF-A0A1N7B1H3-F1
#
_entry.id   AF-A0A1N7B1H3-F1
#
_cell.length_a   1.000
_cell.length_b   1.000
_cell.length_c   1.000
_cell.angle_alpha   90.00
_cell.angle_beta   90.00
_cell.angle_gamma   90.00
#
_symmetry.space_group_name_H-M   'P 1'
#
loop_
_entity.id
_entity.type
_entity.pdbx_description
1 polymer ?
#
loop_
_entity_poly.entity_id
_entity_poly.type
_entity_poly.pdbx_seq_one_letter_code
_entity_poly.pdbx_strand_id
1 'polypeptide(L)'
;MTPAEYSALSHPRLSHPARTLYCLHLRRLVLENQPAQLNYPVLGRALAVVDPEDASGFSYQVNARQLTQLLEELVMAGLLECEPCGDHFHQQSFILPLLGRAPDSPLPTRPFPMHLQWRPDAGLPALAKLCGVLDCSYSEEELGEFIAYWLGRPEVYDNQHQWMLKFIRALKTRRYVRRTPKEELGYQQVAPAPTDSRPSKRALEMIEEAKRVAEQKEQEHGS
;
A
#
# COMPACT_ATOMS: atom_id res chain seq x y z
N MET A 1 15.39 2.15 11.23
CA MET A 1 14.84 0.90 11.79
C MET A 1 13.48 0.69 11.14
N THR A 2 13.21 -0.46 10.54
CA THR A 2 11.92 -0.72 9.88
C THR A 2 10.82 -0.96 10.93
N PRO A 3 9.53 -0.78 10.60
CA PRO A 3 8.44 -1.09 11.52
C PRO A 3 8.39 -2.56 11.94
N ALA A 4 8.77 -3.46 11.04
CA ALA A 4 8.90 -4.89 11.34
C ALA A 4 10.00 -5.15 12.38
N GLU A 5 11.18 -4.53 12.21
CA GLU A 5 12.24 -4.60 13.21
C GLU A 5 11.80 -4.04 14.58
N TYR A 6 11.10 -2.90 14.59
CA TYR A 6 10.60 -2.31 15.84
C TYR A 6 9.59 -3.22 16.54
N SER A 7 8.68 -3.83 15.79
CA SER A 7 7.72 -4.80 16.34
C SER A 7 8.45 -6.00 16.97
N ALA A 8 9.42 -6.58 16.27
CA ALA A 8 10.20 -7.71 16.78
C ALA A 8 11.07 -7.33 18.00
N LEU A 9 11.69 -6.15 18.01
CA LEU A 9 12.50 -5.65 19.13
C LEU A 9 11.66 -5.28 20.36
N SER A 10 10.40 -4.86 20.15
CA SER A 10 9.48 -4.53 21.25
C SER A 10 8.86 -5.77 21.91
N HIS A 11 9.16 -6.98 21.40
CA HIS A 11 8.65 -8.22 21.97
C HIS A 11 9.15 -8.41 23.41
N PRO A 12 8.28 -8.78 24.38
CA PRO A 12 8.61 -8.82 25.81
C PRO A 12 9.61 -9.93 26.17
N ARG A 13 9.70 -10.98 25.35
CA ARG A 13 10.62 -12.11 25.57
C ARG A 13 12.08 -11.81 25.23
N LEU A 14 12.34 -10.71 24.53
CA LEU A 14 13.71 -10.35 24.16
C LEU A 14 14.39 -9.66 25.36
N SER A 15 15.62 -10.03 25.68
CA SER A 15 16.37 -9.39 26.76
C SER A 15 16.95 -8.02 26.32
N HIS A 16 17.24 -7.14 27.29
CA HIS A 16 17.88 -5.86 26.98
C HIS A 16 19.26 -6.03 26.30
N PRO A 17 20.14 -6.94 26.75
CA PRO A 17 21.42 -7.18 26.07
C PRO A 17 21.23 -7.66 24.63
N ALA A 18 20.23 -8.51 24.34
CA ALA A 18 19.94 -8.95 22.98
C ALA A 18 19.48 -7.78 22.08
N ARG A 19 18.61 -6.89 22.60
CA ARG A 19 18.23 -5.65 21.90
C ARG A 19 19.44 -4.77 21.59
N THR A 20 20.31 -4.56 22.58
CA THR A 20 21.53 -3.76 22.43
C THR A 20 22.48 -4.38 21.40
N LEU A 21 22.70 -5.70 21.47
CA LEU A 21 23.52 -6.46 20.54
C LEU A 21 23.04 -6.29 19.09
N TYR A 22 21.73 -6.43 18.87
CA TYR A 22 21.13 -6.25 17.55
C TYR A 22 21.28 -4.81 17.05
N CYS A 23 20.81 -3.84 17.83
CA CYS A 23 20.70 -2.45 17.41
C CYS A 23 22.06 -1.77 17.18
N LEU A 24 23.04 -2.06 18.03
CA LEU A 24 24.34 -1.36 18.01
C LEU A 24 25.42 -2.10 17.23
N HIS A 25 25.37 -3.44 17.18
CA HIS A 25 26.45 -4.25 16.60
C HIS A 25 26.03 -4.95 15.32
N LEU A 26 25.10 -5.90 15.39
CA LEU A 26 24.74 -6.74 14.23
C LEU A 26 24.18 -5.90 13.07
N ARG A 27 23.27 -4.98 13.38
CA ARG A 27 22.70 -4.04 12.40
C ARG A 27 23.78 -3.18 11.74
N ARG A 28 24.76 -2.70 12.49
CA ARG A 28 25.83 -1.85 11.98
C ARG A 28 26.73 -2.61 11.02
N LEU A 29 27.10 -3.85 11.33
CA LEU A 29 27.93 -4.69 10.46
C LEU A 29 27.33 -4.82 9.06
N VAL A 30 26.02 -5.08 8.97
CA VAL A 30 25.34 -5.20 7.66
C VAL A 30 25.25 -3.86 6.94
N LEU A 31 24.94 -2.77 7.65
CA LEU A 31 24.83 -1.43 7.04
C LEU A 31 26.17 -0.87 6.53
N GLU A 32 27.27 -1.23 7.18
CA GLU A 32 28.62 -0.84 6.78
C GLU A 32 29.22 -1.77 5.70
N ASN A 33 28.44 -2.71 5.16
CA ASN A 33 28.90 -3.76 4.23
C ASN A 33 30.10 -4.56 4.77
N GLN A 34 30.19 -4.74 6.08
CA GLN A 34 31.17 -5.60 6.72
C GLN A 34 30.76 -7.07 6.57
N PRO A 35 31.70 -8.03 6.69
CA PRO A 35 31.35 -9.44 6.69
C PRO A 35 30.36 -9.74 7.83
N ALA A 36 29.17 -10.23 7.48
CA ALA A 36 28.12 -10.60 8.41
C ALA A 36 28.46 -11.92 9.10
N GLN A 37 29.51 -11.92 9.93
CA GLN A 37 29.99 -13.07 10.69
C GLN A 37 29.99 -12.80 12.19
N LEU A 38 29.62 -13.81 12.97
CA LEU A 38 29.51 -13.71 14.43
C LEU A 38 30.85 -13.95 15.12
N ASN A 39 31.43 -12.90 15.72
CA ASN A 39 32.71 -12.99 16.43
C ASN A 39 32.52 -12.76 17.94
N TYR A 40 32.58 -13.83 18.74
CA TYR A 40 32.25 -13.80 20.17
C TYR A 40 33.17 -12.86 20.99
N PRO A 41 34.51 -12.89 20.84
CA PRO A 41 35.38 -11.91 21.50
C PRO A 41 35.01 -10.46 21.21
N VAL A 42 34.67 -10.14 19.95
CA VAL A 42 34.30 -8.78 19.54
C VAL A 42 32.93 -8.41 20.13
N LEU A 43 31.93 -9.27 19.95
CA LEU A 43 30.57 -9.03 20.44
C LEU A 43 30.50 -8.94 21.97
N GLY A 44 31.23 -9.80 22.67
CA GLY A 44 31.32 -9.80 24.13
C GLY A 44 31.97 -8.52 24.67
N ARG A 45 33.07 -8.07 24.06
CA ARG A 45 33.70 -6.78 24.38
C ARG A 45 32.75 -5.61 24.11
N ALA A 46 32.01 -5.68 23.02
CA ALA A 46 31.14 -4.61 22.60
C ALA A 46 29.86 -4.49 23.45
N LEU A 47 29.51 -5.53 24.21
CA LEU A 47 28.47 -5.51 25.24
C LEU A 47 29.01 -5.21 26.64
N ALA A 48 30.33 -5.29 26.85
CA ALA A 48 30.92 -5.07 28.16
C ALA A 48 30.87 -3.59 28.57
N VAL A 49 30.57 -3.34 29.84
CA VAL A 49 30.62 -2.02 30.46
C VAL A 49 31.82 -2.00 31.38
N VAL A 50 32.79 -1.15 31.08
CA VAL A 50 34.02 -0.99 31.86
C VAL A 50 33.71 -0.13 33.09
N ASP A 51 34.14 -0.59 34.25
CA ASP A 51 34.09 0.17 35.49
C ASP A 51 35.44 0.08 36.19
N PRO A 52 36.24 1.17 36.20
CA PRO A 52 37.56 1.17 36.82
C PRO A 52 37.54 0.98 38.35
N GLU A 53 36.40 1.25 38.99
CA GLU A 53 36.27 1.16 40.45
C GLU A 53 35.94 -0.26 40.93
N ASP A 54 35.53 -1.15 40.02
CA ASP A 54 35.22 -2.55 40.31
C ASP A 54 36.48 -3.43 40.24
N ALA A 55 36.59 -4.40 41.15
CA ALA A 55 37.77 -5.29 41.26
C ALA A 55 38.01 -6.12 39.98
N SER A 56 36.96 -6.36 39.20
CA SER A 56 37.02 -7.07 37.92
C SER A 56 37.32 -6.16 36.71
N GLY A 57 37.26 -4.83 36.90
CA GLY A 57 37.40 -3.83 35.85
C GLY A 57 36.15 -3.66 34.95
N PHE A 58 35.07 -4.41 35.20
CA PHE A 58 33.85 -4.35 34.40
C PHE A 58 32.62 -4.42 35.31
N SER A 59 31.66 -3.51 35.13
CA SER A 59 30.35 -3.57 35.80
C SER A 59 29.37 -4.53 35.11
N TYR A 60 29.60 -4.83 33.82
CA TYR A 60 28.83 -5.83 33.08
C TYR A 60 29.69 -6.49 32.02
N GLN A 61 29.63 -7.82 31.93
CA GLN A 61 30.30 -8.61 30.90
C GLN A 61 29.47 -9.86 30.59
N VAL A 62 29.51 -10.30 29.34
CA VAL A 62 28.89 -11.55 28.87
C VAL A 62 29.94 -12.57 28.46
N ASN A 63 29.72 -13.82 28.87
CA ASN A 63 30.53 -14.96 28.45
C ASN A 63 29.99 -15.60 27.15
N ALA A 64 30.71 -16.58 26.60
CA ALA A 64 30.35 -17.24 25.35
C ALA A 64 28.99 -17.97 25.41
N ARG A 65 28.62 -18.55 26.57
CA ARG A 65 27.35 -19.25 26.75
C ARG A 65 26.19 -18.25 26.76
N GLN A 66 26.33 -17.14 27.48
CA GLN A 66 25.35 -16.06 27.51
C GLN A 66 25.19 -15.43 26.12
N LEU A 67 26.29 -15.18 25.40
CA LEU A 67 26.22 -14.71 24.01
C LEU A 67 25.41 -15.65 23.12
N THR A 68 25.60 -16.96 23.26
CA THR A 68 24.83 -17.96 22.51
C THR A 68 23.34 -17.84 22.83
N GLN A 69 22.97 -17.74 24.11
CA GLN A 69 21.58 -17.53 24.54
C GLN A 69 20.97 -16.24 23.98
N LEU A 70 21.73 -15.13 23.97
CA LEU A 70 21.26 -13.87 23.38
C LEU A 70 21.03 -13.99 21.86
N LEU A 71 21.85 -14.76 21.16
CA LEU A 71 21.68 -15.01 19.73
C LEU A 71 20.48 -15.92 19.47
N GLU A 72 20.26 -16.95 20.29
CA GLU A 72 19.05 -17.79 20.25
C GLU A 72 17.78 -16.95 20.46
N GLU A 73 17.79 -16.01 21.40
CA GLU A 73 16.67 -15.08 21.59
C GLU A 73 16.38 -14.26 20.32
N LEU A 74 17.42 -13.79 19.64
CA LEU A 74 17.28 -13.02 18.39
C LEU A 74 16.77 -13.89 17.24
N VAL A 75 17.20 -15.15 17.15
CA VAL A 75 16.69 -16.13 16.18
C VAL A 75 15.21 -16.41 16.45
N MET A 76 14.84 -16.65 17.71
CA MET A 76 13.45 -16.88 18.12
C MET A 76 12.54 -15.66 17.86
N ALA A 77 13.08 -14.45 17.91
CA ALA A 77 12.37 -13.22 17.58
C ALA A 77 12.29 -12.95 16.07
N GLY A 78 12.91 -13.77 15.22
CA GLY A 78 12.98 -13.57 13.77
C GLY A 78 13.84 -12.35 13.37
N LEU A 79 14.68 -11.85 14.26
CA LEU A 79 15.59 -10.73 13.99
C LEU A 79 16.91 -11.20 13.36
N LEU A 80 17.30 -12.45 13.63
CA LEU A 80 18.55 -13.05 13.19
C LEU A 80 18.27 -14.40 12.52
N GLU A 81 18.85 -14.64 11.36
CA GLU A 81 18.91 -15.96 10.73
C GLU A 81 20.36 -16.40 10.67
N CYS A 82 20.68 -17.53 11.30
CA CYS A 82 22.03 -18.07 11.36
C CYS A 82 21.96 -19.57 11.62
N GLU A 83 22.76 -20.35 10.88
CA GLU A 83 22.91 -21.79 11.12
C GLU A 83 23.93 -22.00 12.26
N PRO A 84 23.58 -22.74 13.33
CA PRO A 84 24.52 -23.04 14.39
C PRO A 84 25.59 -24.03 13.93
N CYS A 85 26.79 -23.91 14.49
CA CYS A 85 27.85 -24.92 14.37
C CYS A 85 28.00 -25.62 15.73
N GLY A 86 27.40 -26.80 15.85
CA GLY A 86 27.28 -27.50 17.12
C GLY A 86 26.40 -26.69 18.09
N ASP A 87 26.93 -26.40 19.27
CA ASP A 87 26.20 -25.71 20.35
C ASP A 87 26.42 -24.18 20.37
N HIS A 88 27.02 -23.61 19.32
CA HIS A 88 27.32 -22.18 19.27
C HIS A 88 27.28 -21.59 17.86
N PHE A 89 27.27 -20.27 17.77
CA PHE A 89 27.24 -19.53 16.50
C PHE A 89 28.57 -18.85 16.16
N HIS A 90 29.67 -19.17 16.85
CA HIS A 90 30.95 -18.51 16.59
C HIS A 90 31.42 -18.77 15.14
N GLN A 91 31.85 -17.70 14.48
CA GLN A 91 32.30 -17.63 13.09
C GLN A 91 31.24 -17.98 12.04
N GLN A 92 29.97 -18.12 12.45
CA GLN A 92 28.89 -18.37 11.51
C GLN A 92 28.46 -17.09 10.82
N SER A 93 28.13 -17.23 9.53
CA SER A 93 27.52 -16.17 8.75
C SER A 93 26.06 -15.99 9.16
N PHE A 94 25.58 -14.75 9.18
CA PHE A 94 24.21 -14.44 9.55
C PHE A 94 23.53 -13.49 8.59
N ILE A 95 22.20 -13.49 8.61
CA ILE A 95 21.35 -12.60 7.84
C ILE A 95 20.39 -11.89 8.81
N LEU A 96 20.08 -10.63 8.51
CA LEU A 96 19.07 -9.85 9.24
C LEU A 96 17.83 -9.70 8.34
N PRO A 97 16.88 -10.66 8.39
CA PRO A 97 15.79 -10.72 7.42
C PRO A 97 14.90 -9.47 7.44
N LEU A 98 14.73 -8.86 8.61
CA LEU A 98 13.89 -7.67 8.78
C LEU A 98 14.58 -6.36 8.39
N LEU A 99 15.91 -6.38 8.21
CA LEU A 99 16.69 -5.20 7.83
C LEU A 99 16.61 -4.91 6.32
N GLY A 100 16.64 -5.96 5.50
CA GLY A 100 16.56 -5.88 4.04
C GLY A 100 15.13 -5.88 3.49
N ARG A 101 14.14 -6.20 4.31
CA ARG A 101 12.74 -6.10 3.90
C ARG A 101 12.40 -4.63 3.72
N ALA A 102 12.27 -4.22 2.46
CA ALA A 102 11.68 -2.92 2.13
C ALA A 102 10.41 -2.76 2.97
N PRO A 103 10.21 -1.62 3.64
CA PRO A 103 9.02 -1.45 4.44
C PRO A 103 7.81 -1.66 3.54
N ASP A 104 7.03 -2.71 3.79
CA ASP A 104 5.63 -2.83 3.36
C ASP A 104 4.75 -1.74 4.03
N SER A 105 5.37 -0.75 4.68
CA SER A 105 4.78 0.29 5.51
C SER A 105 4.71 1.61 4.76
N PRO A 106 3.59 2.35 4.88
CA PRO A 106 3.26 3.51 4.07
C PRO A 106 3.94 4.78 4.61
N LEU A 107 5.26 4.76 4.81
CA LEU A 107 5.95 6.05 4.91
C LEU A 107 5.73 6.75 3.57
N PRO A 108 5.15 7.96 3.54
CA PRO A 108 4.86 8.63 2.30
C PRO A 108 6.18 8.81 1.56
N THR A 109 6.36 8.02 0.50
CA THR A 109 7.48 8.19 -0.43
C THR A 109 7.47 9.64 -0.89
N ARG A 110 8.65 10.23 -1.05
CA ARG A 110 8.77 11.62 -1.49
C ARG A 110 7.84 11.88 -2.69
N PRO A 111 6.94 12.88 -2.62
CA PRO A 111 6.04 13.18 -3.74
C PRO A 111 6.84 13.52 -5.00
N PHE A 112 6.34 13.10 -6.15
CA PHE A 112 6.95 13.34 -7.44
C PHE A 112 5.89 13.70 -8.49
N PRO A 113 6.24 14.51 -9.50
CA PRO A 113 5.37 14.76 -10.64
C PRO A 113 5.35 13.53 -11.55
N MET A 114 4.26 13.33 -12.28
CA MET A 114 4.13 12.17 -13.17
C MET A 114 5.29 12.10 -14.18
N HIS A 115 5.74 10.88 -14.50
CA HIS A 115 6.82 10.64 -15.48
C HIS A 115 6.50 9.45 -16.39
N LEU A 116 7.18 9.37 -17.55
CA LEU A 116 6.89 8.41 -18.63
C LEU A 116 7.10 6.94 -18.21
N GLN A 117 8.07 6.70 -17.34
CA GLN A 117 8.42 5.37 -16.82
C GLN A 117 7.57 4.96 -15.62
N TRP A 118 6.59 5.77 -15.21
CA TRP A 118 5.77 5.45 -14.05
C TRP A 118 5.00 4.16 -14.30
N ARG A 119 4.98 3.28 -13.30
CA ARG A 119 4.23 2.03 -13.29
C ARG A 119 3.61 1.83 -11.91
N PRO A 120 2.40 1.25 -11.82
CA PRO A 120 1.84 0.84 -10.53
C PRO A 120 2.69 -0.28 -9.93
N ASP A 121 2.73 -0.36 -8.60
CA ASP A 121 3.48 -1.40 -7.90
C ASP A 121 2.68 -2.70 -7.74
N ALA A 122 3.32 -3.73 -7.17
CA ALA A 122 2.71 -5.03 -6.92
C ALA A 122 1.51 -4.99 -5.95
N GLY A 123 1.32 -3.89 -5.23
CA GLY A 123 0.20 -3.65 -4.31
C GLY A 123 -1.09 -3.16 -5.00
N LEU A 124 -1.05 -2.81 -6.30
CA LEU A 124 -2.22 -2.35 -7.04
C LEU A 124 -3.44 -3.28 -6.92
N PRO A 125 -3.34 -4.63 -7.03
CA PRO A 125 -4.50 -5.51 -6.91
C PRO A 125 -5.14 -5.49 -5.52
N ALA A 126 -4.32 -5.39 -4.47
CA ALA A 126 -4.81 -5.28 -3.10
C ALA A 126 -5.53 -3.94 -2.88
N LEU A 127 -4.94 -2.84 -3.36
CA LEU A 127 -5.54 -1.51 -3.29
C LEU A 127 -6.84 -1.39 -4.10
N ALA A 128 -6.88 -2.02 -5.28
CA ALA A 128 -8.07 -2.04 -6.13
C ALA A 128 -9.24 -2.73 -5.40
N LYS A 129 -8.99 -3.89 -4.76
CA LYS A 129 -10.00 -4.58 -3.95
C LYS A 129 -10.52 -3.71 -2.81
N LEU A 130 -9.63 -3.00 -2.11
CA LEU A 130 -10.03 -2.05 -1.05
C LEU A 130 -10.90 -0.89 -1.59
N CYS A 131 -10.66 -0.46 -2.83
CA CYS A 131 -11.46 0.56 -3.51
C CYS A 131 -12.75 0.01 -4.16
N GLY A 132 -13.07 -1.27 -3.97
CA GLY A 132 -14.23 -1.94 -4.55
C GLY A 132 -14.11 -2.25 -6.05
N VAL A 133 -12.88 -2.37 -6.57
CA VAL A 133 -12.58 -2.73 -7.96
C VAL A 133 -12.09 -4.17 -7.99
N LEU A 134 -12.94 -5.09 -8.46
CA LEU A 134 -12.68 -6.55 -8.43
C LEU A 134 -11.61 -7.02 -9.42
N ASP A 135 -11.57 -6.37 -10.58
CA ASP A 135 -10.59 -6.64 -11.62
C ASP A 135 -9.71 -5.40 -11.76
N CYS A 136 -8.39 -5.50 -11.60
CA CYS A 136 -7.47 -4.38 -11.73
C CYS A 136 -6.58 -4.50 -12.97
N SER A 137 -6.91 -5.40 -13.89
CA SER A 137 -6.22 -5.49 -15.18
C SER A 137 -6.33 -4.17 -15.94
N TYR A 138 -5.23 -3.77 -16.55
CA TYR A 138 -5.13 -2.57 -17.38
C TYR A 138 -4.31 -2.88 -18.63
N SER A 139 -4.60 -2.22 -19.75
CA SER A 139 -3.76 -2.25 -20.95
C SER A 139 -2.72 -1.12 -20.93
N GLU A 140 -1.66 -1.25 -21.73
CA GLU A 140 -0.64 -0.19 -21.87
C GLU A 140 -1.25 1.11 -22.44
N GLU A 141 -2.33 1.03 -23.19
CA GLU A 141 -3.07 2.22 -23.67
C GLU A 141 -3.70 2.98 -22.51
N GLU A 142 -4.38 2.30 -21.57
CA GLU A 142 -5.02 2.98 -20.42
C GLU A 142 -3.98 3.59 -19.49
N LEU A 143 -2.83 2.92 -19.35
CA LEU A 143 -1.70 3.46 -18.63
C LEU A 143 -1.11 4.69 -19.33
N GLY A 144 -0.91 4.62 -20.65
CA GLY A 144 -0.39 5.71 -21.45
C GLY A 144 -1.29 6.95 -21.42
N GLU A 145 -2.61 6.78 -21.55
CA GLU A 145 -3.60 7.84 -21.39
C GLU A 145 -3.50 8.53 -20.03
N PHE A 146 -3.40 7.73 -18.95
CA PHE A 146 -3.27 8.26 -17.59
C PHE A 146 -1.98 9.06 -17.40
N ILE A 147 -0.84 8.51 -17.86
CA ILE A 147 0.46 9.18 -17.78
C ILE A 147 0.41 10.49 -18.59
N ALA A 148 -0.12 10.48 -19.81
CA ALA A 148 -0.21 11.66 -20.67
C ALA A 148 -1.07 12.77 -20.04
N TYR A 149 -2.22 12.41 -19.44
CA TYR A 149 -3.10 13.35 -18.75
C TYR A 149 -2.39 14.09 -17.60
N TRP A 150 -1.59 13.37 -16.80
CA TRP A 150 -0.88 13.96 -15.66
C TRP A 150 0.47 14.58 -16.04
N LEU A 151 1.10 14.18 -17.15
CA LEU A 151 2.27 14.88 -17.70
C LEU A 151 1.94 16.31 -18.13
N GLY A 152 0.69 16.56 -18.56
CA GLY A 152 0.20 17.91 -18.83
C GLY A 152 0.00 18.78 -17.58
N ARG A 153 0.23 18.23 -16.38
CA ARG A 153 0.02 18.88 -15.07
C ARG A 153 1.22 18.69 -14.13
N PRO A 154 2.40 19.24 -14.49
CA PRO A 154 3.63 19.06 -13.72
C PRO A 154 3.60 19.69 -12.32
N GLU A 155 2.61 20.54 -12.02
CA GLU A 155 2.37 21.13 -10.71
C GLU A 155 1.85 20.14 -9.66
N VAL A 156 1.39 18.96 -10.08
CA VAL A 156 0.81 17.96 -9.18
C VAL A 156 1.88 16.97 -8.71
N TYR A 157 2.16 17.01 -7.41
CA TYR A 157 3.11 16.13 -6.75
C TYR A 157 2.34 15.16 -5.86
N ASP A 158 2.46 13.88 -6.16
CA ASP A 158 1.87 12.82 -5.38
C ASP A 158 2.90 11.72 -5.13
N ASN A 159 2.70 10.99 -4.04
CA ASN A 159 3.47 9.79 -3.76
C ASN A 159 2.96 8.60 -4.60
N GLN A 160 3.73 7.51 -4.63
CA GLN A 160 3.38 6.32 -5.44
C GLN A 160 1.97 5.80 -5.12
N HIS A 161 1.61 5.76 -3.84
CA HIS A 161 0.30 5.29 -3.39
C HIS A 161 -0.85 6.20 -3.85
N GLN A 162 -0.67 7.52 -3.80
CA GLN A 162 -1.62 8.50 -4.30
C GLN A 162 -1.81 8.37 -5.82
N TRP A 163 -0.72 8.18 -6.58
CA TRP A 163 -0.80 7.91 -8.00
C TRP A 163 -1.56 6.62 -8.31
N MET A 164 -1.30 5.54 -7.57
CA MET A 164 -2.08 4.30 -7.71
C MET A 164 -3.57 4.48 -7.40
N LEU A 165 -3.93 5.21 -6.34
CA LEU A 165 -5.33 5.50 -6.03
C LEU A 165 -6.02 6.31 -7.14
N LYS A 166 -5.34 7.31 -7.70
CA LYS A 166 -5.83 8.07 -8.85
C LYS A 166 -6.00 7.19 -10.08
N PHE A 167 -5.07 6.27 -10.32
CA PHE A 167 -5.14 5.32 -11.43
C PHE A 167 -6.30 4.35 -11.27
N ILE A 168 -6.50 3.76 -10.08
CA ILE A 168 -7.66 2.89 -9.78
C ILE A 168 -8.98 3.63 -10.02
N ARG A 169 -9.07 4.90 -9.63
CA ARG A 169 -10.25 5.74 -9.90
C ARG A 169 -10.47 5.94 -11.40
N ALA A 170 -9.41 6.20 -12.17
CA ALA A 170 -9.50 6.34 -13.63
C ALA A 170 -10.01 5.05 -14.30
N LEU A 171 -9.46 3.88 -13.91
CA LEU A 171 -9.92 2.58 -14.38
C LEU A 171 -11.40 2.34 -14.05
N LYS A 172 -11.83 2.68 -12.83
CA LYS A 172 -13.23 2.55 -12.39
C LYS A 172 -14.17 3.41 -13.25
N THR A 173 -13.82 4.67 -13.47
CA THR A 173 -14.63 5.59 -14.30
C THR A 173 -14.76 5.08 -15.73
N ARG A 174 -13.64 4.65 -16.35
CA ARG A 174 -13.66 4.15 -17.73
C ARG A 174 -14.54 2.91 -17.88
N ARG A 175 -14.49 1.99 -16.92
CA ARG A 175 -15.33 0.78 -16.94
C ARG A 175 -16.80 1.07 -16.73
N TYR A 176 -17.13 2.09 -15.94
CA TYR A 176 -18.52 2.54 -15.82
C TYR A 176 -19.02 3.12 -17.16
N VAL A 177 -18.23 3.96 -17.83
CA VAL A 177 -18.55 4.51 -19.15
C VAL A 177 -18.65 3.43 -20.23
N ARG A 178 -17.81 2.39 -20.18
CA ARG A 178 -17.92 1.23 -21.10
C ARG A 178 -19.13 0.33 -20.82
N ARG A 179 -19.62 0.29 -19.57
CA ARG A 179 -20.75 -0.56 -19.15
C ARG A 179 -22.12 0.07 -19.33
N THR A 180 -22.22 1.40 -19.52
CA THR A 180 -23.49 1.98 -19.97
C THR A 180 -23.81 1.39 -21.34
N PRO A 181 -24.87 0.56 -21.46
CA PRO A 181 -25.16 -0.11 -22.71
C PRO A 181 -25.45 0.94 -23.78
N LYS A 182 -24.73 0.86 -24.89
CA LYS A 182 -25.34 1.18 -26.18
C LYS A 182 -26.43 0.12 -26.35
N GLU A 183 -27.69 0.48 -26.12
CA GLU A 183 -28.82 -0.42 -26.40
C GLU A 183 -28.81 -0.77 -27.89
N GLU A 184 -28.12 -1.85 -28.22
CA GLU A 184 -28.25 -2.55 -29.49
C GLU A 184 -28.45 -4.04 -29.19
N LEU A 185 -29.73 -4.41 -29.07
CA LEU A 185 -30.30 -5.76 -29.09
C LEU A 185 -31.70 -5.59 -29.72
N GLY A 186 -32.04 -6.06 -30.92
CA GLY A 186 -31.35 -6.82 -31.97
C GLY A 186 -32.30 -6.91 -33.19
N TYR A 187 -31.73 -7.10 -34.40
CA TYR A 187 -32.41 -7.40 -35.67
C TYR A 187 -33.76 -6.73 -35.98
N GLN A 188 -33.87 -5.42 -35.84
CA GLN A 188 -34.90 -4.69 -36.57
C GLN A 188 -34.34 -3.37 -37.09
N GLN A 189 -33.83 -3.40 -38.34
CA GLN A 189 -33.68 -2.17 -39.09
C GLN A 189 -35.06 -1.75 -39.56
N VAL A 190 -35.78 -1.01 -38.70
CA VAL A 190 -36.82 -0.10 -39.20
C VAL A 190 -36.10 1.22 -39.45
N ALA A 191 -36.08 1.66 -40.70
CA ALA A 191 -35.67 3.01 -41.07
C ALA A 191 -36.40 4.02 -40.17
N PRO A 192 -35.81 5.21 -39.89
CA PRO A 192 -36.51 6.24 -39.15
C PRO A 192 -37.70 6.74 -39.99
N ALA A 193 -38.85 6.09 -39.80
CA ALA A 193 -40.13 6.62 -40.19
C ALA A 193 -40.49 7.72 -39.17
N PRO A 194 -41.07 8.84 -39.62
CA PRO A 194 -41.43 9.95 -38.75
C PRO A 194 -42.43 9.43 -37.72
N THR A 195 -42.04 9.39 -36.44
CA THR A 195 -42.99 9.08 -35.37
C THR A 195 -43.87 10.30 -35.18
N ASP A 196 -45.04 10.25 -35.82
CA ASP A 196 -46.20 11.07 -35.55
C ASP A 196 -46.36 11.21 -34.04
N SER A 197 -46.21 12.44 -33.56
CA SER A 197 -46.50 12.87 -32.20
C SER A 197 -48.00 12.86 -31.94
N ARG A 198 -48.64 11.69 -32.02
CA ARG A 198 -50.03 11.53 -31.56
C ARG A 198 -50.03 11.40 -30.03
N PRO A 199 -50.66 12.33 -29.30
CA PRO A 199 -50.79 12.23 -27.86
C PRO A 199 -51.52 10.95 -27.49
N SER A 200 -51.09 10.29 -26.40
CA SER A 200 -51.80 9.13 -25.85
C SER A 200 -53.27 9.47 -25.56
N LYS A 201 -54.16 8.48 -25.60
CA LYS A 201 -55.62 8.65 -25.33
C LYS A 201 -55.89 9.45 -24.04
N ARG A 202 -55.10 9.19 -23.01
CA ARG A 202 -55.15 9.89 -21.72
C ARG A 202 -54.72 11.36 -21.81
N ALA A 203 -53.79 11.69 -22.70
CA ALA A 203 -53.37 13.07 -22.94
C ALA A 203 -54.47 13.88 -23.67
N LEU A 204 -55.22 13.26 -24.57
CA LEU A 204 -56.38 13.90 -25.21
C LEU A 204 -57.51 14.18 -24.21
N GLU A 205 -57.81 13.20 -23.35
CA GLU A 205 -58.82 13.36 -22.28
C GLU A 205 -58.46 14.50 -21.31
N MET A 206 -57.20 14.62 -20.89
CA MET A 206 -56.77 15.74 -20.03
C MET A 206 -56.84 17.11 -20.72
N ILE A 207 -56.60 17.19 -22.03
CA ILE A 207 -56.71 18.44 -22.79
C ILE A 207 -58.18 18.89 -22.90
N GLU A 208 -59.10 17.94 -23.05
CA GLU A 208 -60.54 18.24 -23.13
C GLU A 208 -61.10 18.68 -21.76
N GLU A 209 -60.71 18.03 -20.67
CA GLU A 209 -61.05 18.48 -19.32
C GLU A 209 -60.49 19.88 -19.00
N ALA A 210 -59.23 20.15 -19.38
CA ALA A 210 -58.62 21.46 -19.16
C ALA A 210 -59.35 22.59 -19.88
N LYS A 211 -59.87 22.34 -21.10
CA LYS A 211 -60.67 23.32 -21.84
C LYS A 211 -62.02 23.61 -21.17
N ARG A 212 -62.73 22.58 -20.71
CA ARG A 212 -64.02 22.78 -20.01
C ARG A 212 -63.87 23.56 -18.71
N VAL A 213 -62.79 23.31 -17.97
CA VAL A 213 -62.48 24.04 -16.73
C VAL A 213 -62.11 25.50 -17.02
N ALA A 214 -61.44 25.78 -18.14
CA ALA A 214 -61.14 27.15 -18.56
C ALA A 214 -62.41 27.93 -18.96
N GLU A 215 -63.30 27.31 -19.74
CA GLU A 215 -64.59 27.92 -20.15
C GLU A 215 -65.52 28.18 -18.95
N GLN A 216 -65.54 27.29 -17.96
CA GLN A 216 -66.27 27.51 -16.70
C GLN A 216 -65.69 28.67 -15.89
N LYS A 217 -64.35 28.81 -15.84
CA LYS A 217 -63.70 29.94 -15.16
C LYS A 217 -63.91 31.28 -15.86
N GLU A 218 -64.00 31.30 -17.19
CA GLU A 218 -64.27 32.51 -17.96
C GLU A 218 -65.74 32.98 -17.82
N GLN A 219 -66.69 32.04 -17.67
CA GLN A 219 -68.08 32.38 -17.40
C GLN A 219 -68.31 32.88 -15.96
N GLU A 220 -67.56 32.36 -14.98
CA GLU A 220 -67.63 32.82 -13.58
C GLU A 220 -66.92 34.16 -13.33
N HIS A 221 -66.01 34.60 -14.20
CA HIS A 221 -65.32 35.90 -14.11
C HIS A 221 -65.93 37.00 -15.01
N GLY A 222 -66.98 36.68 -15.77
CA GLY A 222 -67.64 37.56 -16.74
C GLY A 222 -69.07 37.98 -16.39
N SER A 223 -69.50 37.85 -15.13
CA SER A 223 -70.77 38.39 -14.62
C SER A 223 -70.56 39.25 -13.38
#